data_AF-A0A0W0RV52-F1
#
_entry.id   AF-A0A0W0RV52-F1
#
_cell.length_a   1.000
_cell.length_b   1.000
_cell.length_c   1.000
_cell.angle_alpha   90.00
_cell.angle_beta   90.00
_cell.angle_gamma   90.00
#
_symmetry.space_group_name_H-M   'P 1'
#
loop_
_entity.id
_entity.type
_entity.pdbx_description
1 polymer ?
#
loop_
_entity_poly.entity_id
_entity_poly.type
_entity_poly.pdbx_seq_one_letter_code
_entity_poly.pdbx_strand_id
1 'polypeptide(L)'
;MTAAKTNFRCALLNYLLDPSSKNKKELKSASSNLYFEAAGAAKQLALEKAQESNKEAILDDIEIDIDKINTQITAFVEAAIENIYINEKKLQALQKILDGLSKEEAVFCTVLTDLTATLQDKNQVVSNDRYQVFATIYPIELDGHRIKKDDSDASVAALTLSRKLLSITSRIHTKNKLEQNDTKEIEKAYEEAKGHGIENHRGANFKGKFYNFCRALSCVFLVPIAYYAHKGTVWTTTKTKTQKDVENSQDAINEFQQSFQKQ
;
A
#
# COMPACT_ATOMS: atom_id res chain seq x y z
N MET A 1 -3.38 13.88 -2.99
CA MET A 1 -1.97 13.43 -2.83
C MET A 1 -1.15 14.07 -3.94
N THR A 2 -0.03 14.73 -3.60
CA THR A 2 0.86 15.40 -4.57
C THR A 2 1.69 14.38 -5.37
N ALA A 3 2.41 14.86 -6.40
CA ALA A 3 3.28 14.02 -7.21
C ALA A 3 4.44 13.42 -6.38
N ALA A 4 5.10 14.18 -5.51
CA ALA A 4 6.19 13.62 -4.70
C ALA A 4 5.70 12.55 -3.72
N LYS A 5 4.57 12.77 -3.04
CA LYS A 5 3.95 11.75 -2.15
C LYS A 5 3.62 10.47 -2.91
N THR A 6 3.05 10.61 -4.11
CA THR A 6 2.72 9.48 -4.97
C THR A 6 3.97 8.73 -5.44
N ASN A 7 4.99 9.46 -5.89
CA ASN A 7 6.24 8.86 -6.35
C ASN A 7 6.99 8.14 -5.21
N PHE A 8 7.01 8.74 -4.02
CA PHE A 8 7.59 8.12 -2.82
C PHE A 8 6.83 6.85 -2.46
N ARG A 9 5.50 6.90 -2.41
CA ARG A 9 4.67 5.72 -2.15
C ARG A 9 4.97 4.59 -3.15
N CYS A 10 4.99 4.86 -4.44
CA CYS A 10 5.32 3.87 -5.47
C CYS A 10 6.74 3.29 -5.28
N ALA A 11 7.73 4.15 -5.04
CA ALA A 11 9.12 3.71 -4.85
C ALA A 11 9.27 2.84 -3.59
N LEU A 12 8.58 3.20 -2.51
CA LEU A 12 8.51 2.42 -1.28
C LEU A 12 7.87 1.04 -1.55
N LEU A 13 6.70 1.00 -2.21
CA LEU A 13 6.03 -0.26 -2.56
C LEU A 13 6.90 -1.16 -3.44
N ASN A 14 7.57 -0.60 -4.45
CA ASN A 14 8.52 -1.35 -5.28
C ASN A 14 9.67 -1.93 -4.45
N TYR A 15 10.28 -1.14 -3.56
CA TYR A 15 11.35 -1.62 -2.69
C TYR A 15 10.87 -2.68 -1.69
N LEU A 16 9.65 -2.52 -1.14
CA LEU A 16 9.05 -3.50 -0.24
C LEU A 16 8.77 -4.83 -0.95
N LEU A 17 8.37 -4.82 -2.22
CA LEU A 17 8.16 -6.04 -2.99
C LEU A 17 9.49 -6.67 -3.44
N ASP A 18 10.43 -5.86 -3.91
CA ASP A 18 11.76 -6.28 -4.37
C ASP A 18 12.85 -5.30 -3.87
N PRO A 19 13.62 -5.64 -2.83
CA PRO A 19 14.65 -4.76 -2.26
C PRO A 19 15.95 -4.78 -3.08
N SER A 20 15.85 -4.58 -4.40
CA SER A 20 16.99 -4.54 -5.32
C SER A 20 17.73 -3.20 -5.27
N SER A 21 18.99 -3.17 -5.71
CA SER A 21 19.80 -1.94 -5.81
C SER A 21 19.13 -0.85 -6.65
N LYS A 22 18.41 -1.26 -7.71
CA LYS A 22 17.61 -0.36 -8.54
C LYS A 22 16.50 0.30 -7.73
N ASN A 23 15.66 -0.48 -7.05
CA ASN A 23 14.54 0.05 -6.27
C ASN A 23 15.02 0.88 -5.08
N LYS A 24 16.19 0.56 -4.49
CA LYS A 24 16.84 1.42 -3.48
C LYS A 24 17.19 2.80 -4.05
N LYS A 25 17.75 2.88 -5.26
CA LYS A 25 18.08 4.16 -5.92
C LYS A 25 16.82 4.98 -6.22
N GLU A 26 15.76 4.32 -6.68
CA GLU A 26 14.47 4.98 -6.92
C GLU A 26 13.86 5.51 -5.62
N LEU A 27 13.91 4.73 -4.54
CA LEU A 27 13.46 5.16 -3.21
C LEU A 27 14.24 6.37 -2.71
N LYS A 28 15.57 6.39 -2.86
CA LYS A 28 16.41 7.56 -2.51
C LYS A 28 16.00 8.81 -3.29
N SER A 29 15.82 8.69 -4.60
CA SER A 29 15.41 9.81 -5.46
C SER A 29 14.03 10.34 -5.06
N ALA A 30 13.05 9.46 -4.87
CA ALA A 30 11.71 9.83 -4.47
C ALA A 30 11.66 10.45 -3.07
N SER A 31 12.48 9.96 -2.13
CA SER A 31 12.62 10.54 -0.79
C SER A 31 13.18 11.95 -0.84
N SER A 32 14.17 12.18 -1.70
CA SER A 32 14.77 13.52 -1.88
C SER A 32 13.74 14.52 -2.41
N ASN A 33 12.95 14.11 -3.40
CA ASN A 33 11.85 14.93 -3.92
C ASN A 33 10.78 15.21 -2.86
N LEU A 34 10.44 14.21 -2.03
CA LEU A 34 9.49 14.37 -0.93
C LEU A 34 9.98 15.41 0.09
N TYR A 35 11.26 15.34 0.47
CA TYR A 35 11.88 16.30 1.38
C TYR A 35 11.81 17.73 0.84
N PHE A 36 12.22 17.95 -0.41
CA PHE A 36 12.22 19.31 -0.98
C PHE A 36 10.80 19.86 -1.16
N GLU A 37 9.82 19.00 -1.48
CA GLU A 37 8.42 19.42 -1.52
C GLU A 37 7.90 19.78 -0.11
N ALA A 38 8.26 19.01 0.92
CA ALA A 38 7.92 19.32 2.31
C ALA A 38 8.57 20.62 2.79
N ALA A 39 9.84 20.86 2.45
CA ALA A 39 10.54 22.10 2.76
C ALA A 39 9.90 23.31 2.04
N GLY A 40 9.50 23.14 0.78
CA GLY A 40 8.74 24.15 0.04
C GLY A 40 7.37 24.45 0.66
N ALA A 41 6.65 23.42 1.12
CA ALA A 41 5.38 23.59 1.82
C ALA A 41 5.55 24.30 3.18
N ALA A 42 6.60 23.97 3.93
CA ALA A 42 6.95 24.69 5.15
C ALA A 42 7.25 26.17 4.86
N LYS A 43 7.92 26.45 3.73
CA LYS A 43 8.15 27.81 3.22
C LYS A 43 6.90 28.59 2.93
N GLN A 44 6.01 27.98 2.18
CA GLN A 44 4.75 28.60 1.84
C GLN A 44 3.90 28.90 3.09
N LEU A 45 3.82 27.96 4.04
CA LEU A 45 3.06 28.16 5.29
C LEU A 45 3.66 29.26 6.18
N ALA A 46 4.99 29.36 6.24
CA ALA A 46 5.64 30.42 7.00
C ALA A 46 5.45 31.79 6.34
N LEU A 47 5.48 31.86 5.01
CA LEU A 47 5.16 33.06 4.25
C LEU A 47 3.72 33.53 4.49
N GLU A 48 2.74 32.62 4.42
CA GLU A 48 1.32 32.95 4.65
C GLU A 48 1.11 33.56 6.05
N LYS A 49 1.71 32.96 7.09
CA LYS A 49 1.65 33.51 8.45
C LYS A 49 2.35 34.86 8.60
N ALA A 50 3.46 35.05 7.89
CA ALA A 50 4.18 36.32 7.88
C ALA A 50 3.36 37.40 7.18
N GLN A 51 2.71 37.09 6.05
CA GLN A 51 1.83 38.00 5.31
C GLN A 51 0.58 38.40 6.09
N GLU A 52 0.03 37.50 6.90
CA GLU A 52 -1.06 37.79 7.84
C GLU A 52 -0.64 38.81 8.92
N SER A 53 0.63 38.78 9.33
CA SER A 53 1.20 39.64 10.38
C SER A 53 1.84 40.93 9.83
N ASN A 54 2.32 40.90 8.58
CA ASN A 54 3.02 41.97 7.89
C ASN A 54 2.84 41.82 6.36
N LYS A 55 2.10 42.76 5.75
CA LYS A 55 1.59 42.65 4.36
C LYS A 55 2.65 42.56 3.26
N GLU A 56 3.92 42.88 3.53
CA GLU A 56 4.99 42.95 2.52
C GLU A 56 5.97 41.77 2.54
N ALA A 57 5.75 40.74 3.35
CA ALA A 57 6.64 39.57 3.38
C ALA A 57 6.66 38.84 2.02
N ILE A 58 7.85 38.53 1.51
CA ILE A 58 8.10 37.75 0.29
C ILE A 58 8.90 36.48 0.60
N LEU A 59 8.79 35.46 -0.27
CA LEU A 59 9.30 34.10 -0.02
C LEU A 59 10.80 34.04 0.30
N ASP A 60 11.61 34.89 -0.34
CA ASP A 60 13.07 34.89 -0.20
C ASP A 60 13.54 35.40 1.18
N ASP A 61 12.67 36.14 1.89
CA ASP A 61 12.96 36.68 3.22
C ASP A 61 12.53 35.72 4.35
N ILE A 62 11.90 34.59 4.02
CA ILE A 62 11.36 33.65 5.01
C ILE A 62 12.43 32.64 5.43
N GLU A 63 13.02 32.88 6.60
CA GLU A 63 13.88 31.90 7.27
C GLU A 63 13.04 30.85 7.99
N ILE A 64 13.42 29.57 7.84
CA ILE A 64 12.63 28.44 8.33
C ILE A 64 13.48 27.49 9.11
N ASP A 65 13.01 27.29 10.33
CA ASP A 65 13.52 26.30 11.25
C ASP A 65 13.36 24.88 10.69
N ILE A 66 14.39 24.07 10.87
CA ILE A 66 14.43 22.64 10.56
C ILE A 66 13.24 21.91 11.20
N ASP A 67 12.78 22.32 12.39
CA ASP A 67 11.63 21.70 13.06
C ASP A 67 10.33 21.85 12.27
N LYS A 68 10.14 22.98 11.58
CA LYS A 68 8.97 23.20 10.70
C LYS A 68 9.05 22.31 9.46
N ILE A 69 10.25 22.14 8.92
CA ILE A 69 10.48 21.23 7.78
C ILE A 69 10.20 19.79 8.20
N ASN A 70 10.74 19.35 9.35
CA ASN A 70 10.51 18.02 9.90
C ASN A 70 9.02 17.75 10.14
N THR A 71 8.28 18.71 10.69
CA THR A 71 6.82 18.60 10.85
C THR A 71 6.11 18.34 9.52
N GLN A 72 6.51 19.03 8.44
CA GLN A 72 5.94 18.79 7.12
C GLN A 72 6.38 17.44 6.52
N ILE A 73 7.62 17.01 6.78
CA ILE A 73 8.10 15.68 6.37
C ILE A 73 7.24 14.61 7.01
N THR A 74 7.02 14.64 8.33
CA THR A 74 6.16 13.68 9.04
C THR A 74 4.77 13.63 8.43
N ALA A 75 4.12 14.79 8.23
CA ALA A 75 2.80 14.84 7.60
C ALA A 75 2.78 14.25 6.18
N PHE A 76 3.87 14.43 5.42
CA PHE A 76 3.99 13.93 4.05
C PHE A 76 4.24 12.42 4.01
N VAL A 77 5.11 11.92 4.89
CA VAL A 77 5.41 10.50 5.08
C VAL A 77 4.16 9.76 5.54
N GLU A 78 3.48 10.25 6.59
CA GLU A 78 2.25 9.67 7.11
C GLU A 78 1.19 9.50 6.01
N ALA A 79 0.96 10.55 5.22
CA ALA A 79 0.03 10.51 4.11
C ALA A 79 0.45 9.53 3.02
N ALA A 80 1.75 9.41 2.74
CA ALA A 80 2.25 8.51 1.71
C ALA A 80 2.20 7.03 2.14
N ILE A 81 2.33 6.74 3.44
CA ILE A 81 2.32 5.37 3.98
C ILE A 81 0.97 4.92 4.55
N GLU A 82 -0.07 5.70 4.33
CA GLU A 82 -1.43 5.34 4.72
C GLU A 82 -1.77 3.90 4.25
N ASN A 83 -2.17 3.05 5.20
CA ASN A 83 -2.46 1.63 5.00
C ASN A 83 -1.34 0.79 4.35
N ILE A 84 -0.09 1.24 4.38
CA ILE A 84 1.08 0.40 4.11
C ILE A 84 1.49 -0.27 5.43
N TYR A 85 1.61 -1.59 5.38
CA TYR A 85 2.01 -2.41 6.50
C TYR A 85 3.22 -3.23 6.08
N ILE A 86 4.16 -3.42 6.98
CA ILE A 86 5.40 -4.15 6.71
C ILE A 86 5.61 -5.22 7.78
N ASN A 87 6.42 -6.23 7.49
CA ASN A 87 6.91 -7.14 8.53
C ASN A 87 8.27 -6.66 9.07
N GLU A 88 8.69 -7.28 10.17
CA GLU A 88 9.97 -6.99 10.83
C GLU A 88 11.18 -7.11 9.87
N LYS A 89 11.18 -8.10 8.98
CA LYS A 89 12.24 -8.29 7.99
C LYS A 89 12.35 -7.09 7.03
N LYS A 90 11.22 -6.49 6.64
CA LYS A 90 11.17 -5.30 5.79
C LYS A 90 11.61 -4.05 6.56
N LEU A 91 11.24 -3.93 7.84
CA LEU A 91 11.69 -2.84 8.69
C LEU A 91 13.21 -2.84 8.83
N GLN A 92 13.79 -3.99 9.16
CA GLN A 92 15.23 -4.17 9.27
C GLN A 92 15.96 -3.88 7.96
N ALA A 93 15.35 -4.19 6.81
CA ALA A 93 15.93 -3.86 5.51
C ALA A 93 15.95 -2.35 5.23
N LEU A 94 14.99 -1.58 5.76
CA LEU A 94 14.98 -0.12 5.70
C LEU A 94 15.98 0.48 6.70
N GLN A 95 16.05 -0.02 7.92
CA GLN A 95 17.01 0.41 8.93
C GLN A 95 18.46 0.15 8.50
N LYS A 96 18.75 -1.00 7.88
CA LYS A 96 20.08 -1.25 7.28
C LYS A 96 20.47 -0.27 6.18
N ILE A 97 19.50 0.36 5.50
CA ILE A 97 19.83 1.45 4.59
C ILE A 97 20.31 2.63 5.40
N LEU A 98 19.57 3.05 6.44
CA LEU A 98 19.91 4.18 7.32
C LEU A 98 21.31 4.04 7.92
N ASP A 99 21.62 2.88 8.49
CA ASP A 99 22.91 2.60 9.13
C ASP A 99 24.10 2.73 8.17
N GLY A 100 23.84 2.55 6.86
CA GLY A 100 24.84 2.62 5.80
C GLY A 100 24.88 3.95 5.04
N LEU A 101 24.08 4.96 5.43
CA LEU A 101 24.08 6.26 4.74
C LEU A 101 25.25 7.14 5.15
N SER A 102 25.85 7.80 4.17
CA SER A 102 26.86 8.84 4.42
C SER A 102 26.20 10.18 4.82
N LYS A 103 26.98 11.10 5.40
CA LYS A 103 26.50 12.44 5.76
C LYS A 103 25.96 13.25 4.57
N GLU A 104 26.45 12.99 3.37
CA GLU A 104 25.99 13.63 2.13
C GLU A 104 24.55 13.23 1.74
N GLU A 105 24.01 12.17 2.35
CA GLU A 105 22.66 11.68 2.11
C GLU A 105 21.66 12.11 3.19
N ALA A 106 21.95 13.22 3.89
CA ALA A 106 21.15 13.72 5.02
C ALA A 106 19.65 13.85 4.71
N VAL A 107 19.29 14.37 3.54
CA VAL A 107 17.90 14.49 3.06
C VAL A 107 17.18 13.15 3.01
N PHE A 108 17.85 12.13 2.45
CA PHE A 108 17.29 10.78 2.38
C PHE A 108 17.22 10.16 3.78
N CYS A 109 18.26 10.39 4.60
CA CYS A 109 18.31 9.94 5.99
C CYS A 109 17.13 10.48 6.80
N THR A 110 16.81 11.78 6.70
CA THR A 110 15.68 12.40 7.41
C THR A 110 14.35 11.73 7.05
N VAL A 111 14.05 11.60 5.75
CA VAL A 111 12.79 10.99 5.30
C VAL A 111 12.69 9.52 5.68
N LEU A 112 13.80 8.78 5.58
CA LEU A 112 13.80 7.36 5.89
C LEU A 112 13.75 7.10 7.42
N THR A 113 14.33 7.97 8.23
CA THR A 113 14.23 7.95 9.69
C THR A 113 12.78 8.15 10.10
N ASP A 114 12.14 9.21 9.60
CA ASP A 114 10.73 9.53 9.86
C ASP A 114 9.79 8.42 9.36
N LEU A 115 10.06 7.84 8.19
CA LEU A 115 9.35 6.65 7.69
C LEU A 115 9.41 5.49 8.69
N THR A 116 10.60 5.12 9.14
CA THR A 116 10.76 3.95 10.03
C THR A 116 10.12 4.18 11.39
N ALA A 117 10.26 5.39 11.96
CA ALA A 117 9.63 5.76 13.21
C ALA A 117 8.09 5.74 13.08
N THR A 118 7.54 6.38 12.05
CA THR A 118 6.09 6.42 11.82
C THR A 118 5.48 5.03 11.65
N LEU A 119 6.15 4.13 10.92
CA LEU A 119 5.68 2.74 10.77
C LEU A 119 5.62 2.00 12.11
N GLN A 120 6.57 2.25 13.02
CA GLN A 120 6.58 1.67 14.36
C GLN A 120 5.49 2.30 15.24
N ASP A 121 5.44 3.63 15.31
CA ASP A 121 4.51 4.38 16.16
C ASP A 121 3.04 4.14 15.80
N LYS A 122 2.74 3.96 14.51
CA LYS A 122 1.38 3.66 14.02
C LYS A 122 1.02 2.18 14.03
N ASN A 123 1.83 1.31 14.65
CA ASN A 123 1.64 -0.14 14.68
C ASN A 123 1.47 -0.76 13.28
N GLN A 124 2.18 -0.23 12.28
CA GLN A 124 2.16 -0.73 10.89
C GLN A 124 3.21 -1.83 10.64
N VAL A 125 3.96 -2.21 11.67
CA VAL A 125 4.85 -3.37 11.67
C VAL A 125 4.09 -4.58 12.20
N VAL A 126 3.81 -5.55 11.33
CA VAL A 126 2.90 -6.69 11.59
C VAL A 126 3.58 -8.03 11.39
N SER A 127 2.92 -9.11 11.84
CA SER A 127 3.40 -10.46 11.58
C SER A 127 3.54 -10.74 10.08
N ASN A 128 4.44 -11.66 9.73
CA ASN A 128 4.70 -11.99 8.32
C ASN A 128 3.42 -12.41 7.58
N ASP A 129 2.54 -13.18 8.21
CA ASP A 129 1.31 -13.66 7.58
C ASP A 129 0.35 -12.52 7.27
N ARG A 130 0.22 -11.56 8.21
CA ARG A 130 -0.59 -10.35 7.99
C ARG A 130 0.01 -9.48 6.88
N TYR A 131 1.33 -9.29 6.89
CA TYR A 131 2.04 -8.57 5.83
C TYR A 131 1.81 -9.19 4.46
N GLN A 132 1.81 -10.53 4.35
CA GLN A 132 1.57 -11.21 3.07
C GLN A 132 0.21 -10.84 2.47
N VAL A 133 -0.83 -10.68 3.29
CA VAL A 133 -2.14 -10.20 2.80
C VAL A 133 -2.02 -8.81 2.19
N PHE A 134 -1.44 -7.84 2.92
CA PHE A 134 -1.26 -6.48 2.39
C PHE A 134 -0.39 -6.45 1.12
N ALA A 135 0.68 -7.24 1.10
CA ALA A 135 1.62 -7.29 -0.01
C ALA A 135 0.99 -7.80 -1.32
N THR A 136 -0.08 -8.60 -1.25
CA THR A 136 -0.82 -9.00 -2.47
C THR A 136 -1.56 -7.85 -3.15
N ILE A 137 -1.86 -6.77 -2.43
CA ILE A 137 -2.61 -5.62 -2.95
C ILE A 137 -1.67 -4.60 -3.61
N TYR A 138 -0.43 -4.43 -3.13
CA TYR A 138 0.51 -3.43 -3.65
C TYR A 138 0.75 -3.49 -5.16
N PRO A 139 0.84 -4.66 -5.81
CA PRO A 139 0.96 -4.75 -7.27
C PRO A 139 -0.25 -4.21 -8.04
N ILE A 140 -1.43 -4.13 -7.43
CA ILE A 140 -2.64 -3.52 -8.04
C ILE A 140 -2.48 -1.99 -8.04
N GLU A 141 -2.01 -1.42 -6.93
CA GLU A 141 -1.76 0.01 -6.83
C GLU A 141 -0.66 0.48 -7.79
N LEU A 142 0.44 -0.27 -7.85
CA LEU A 142 1.54 0.01 -8.77
C LEU A 142 1.12 -0.04 -10.24
N ASP A 143 0.24 -0.98 -10.60
CA ASP A 143 -0.34 -1.02 -11.94
C ASP A 143 -1.22 0.19 -12.23
N GLY A 144 -2.04 0.62 -11.28
CA GLY A 144 -2.85 1.84 -11.44
C GLY A 144 -2.00 3.05 -11.79
N HIS A 145 -0.87 3.23 -11.10
CA HIS A 145 0.07 4.31 -11.42
C HIS A 145 0.78 4.14 -12.76
N ARG A 146 1.12 2.90 -13.15
CA ARG A 146 1.77 2.60 -14.43
C ARG A 146 0.85 2.88 -15.62
N ILE A 147 -0.42 2.48 -15.51
CA ILE A 147 -1.42 2.54 -16.59
C ILE A 147 -1.91 3.97 -16.83
N LYS A 148 -1.78 4.88 -15.85
CA LYS A 148 -2.31 6.25 -15.90
C LYS A 148 -2.02 7.03 -17.20
N LYS A 149 -0.87 6.80 -17.83
CA LYS A 149 -0.50 7.47 -19.08
C LYS A 149 -1.23 6.92 -20.30
N ASP A 150 -1.56 5.63 -20.28
CA ASP A 150 -2.14 4.89 -21.39
C ASP A 150 -3.67 4.87 -21.30
N ASP A 151 -4.21 4.80 -20.08
CA ASP A 151 -5.63 4.69 -19.80
C ASP A 151 -5.95 5.25 -18.40
N SER A 152 -6.49 6.47 -18.37
CA SER A 152 -6.79 7.16 -17.12
C SER A 152 -7.91 6.47 -16.33
N ASP A 153 -8.90 5.91 -17.01
CA ASP A 153 -10.08 5.31 -16.37
C ASP A 153 -9.69 3.97 -15.71
N ALA A 154 -8.94 3.13 -16.43
CA ALA A 154 -8.39 1.90 -15.86
C ALA A 154 -7.44 2.18 -14.69
N SER A 155 -6.63 3.24 -14.79
CA SER A 155 -5.79 3.70 -13.68
C SER A 155 -6.62 4.08 -12.45
N VAL A 156 -7.66 4.90 -12.61
CA VAL A 156 -8.53 5.31 -11.50
C VAL A 156 -9.21 4.11 -10.87
N ALA A 157 -9.70 3.16 -11.67
CA ALA A 157 -10.33 1.95 -11.18
C ALA A 157 -9.36 1.08 -10.35
N ALA A 158 -8.12 0.85 -10.84
CA ALA A 158 -7.10 0.09 -10.11
C ALA A 158 -6.65 0.76 -8.80
N LEU A 159 -6.45 2.08 -8.82
CA LEU A 159 -6.10 2.86 -7.62
C LEU A 159 -7.23 2.87 -6.60
N THR A 160 -8.48 2.96 -7.06
CA THR A 160 -9.66 2.91 -6.19
C THR A 160 -9.81 1.54 -5.54
N LEU A 161 -9.68 0.47 -6.32
CA LEU A 161 -9.72 -0.89 -5.78
C LEU A 161 -8.65 -1.10 -4.73
N SER A 162 -7.38 -0.84 -5.08
CA SER A 162 -6.26 -1.10 -4.17
C SER A 162 -6.42 -0.35 -2.85
N ARG A 163 -6.82 0.92 -2.88
CA ARG A 163 -7.10 1.71 -1.66
C ARG A 163 -8.25 1.13 -0.82
N LYS A 164 -9.35 0.71 -1.46
CA LYS A 164 -10.47 0.05 -0.77
C LYS A 164 -10.01 -1.25 -0.11
N LEU A 165 -9.29 -2.10 -0.83
CA LEU A 165 -8.79 -3.36 -0.29
C LEU A 165 -7.79 -3.14 0.86
N LEU A 166 -6.89 -2.17 0.75
CA LEU A 166 -5.96 -1.83 1.83
C LEU A 166 -6.70 -1.34 3.08
N SER A 167 -7.71 -0.49 2.91
CA SER A 167 -8.54 0.01 4.01
C SER A 167 -9.34 -1.10 4.69
N ILE A 168 -9.99 -1.97 3.92
CA ILE A 168 -10.71 -3.13 4.44
C ILE A 168 -9.76 -4.08 5.19
N THR A 169 -8.59 -4.36 4.61
CA THR A 169 -7.57 -5.24 5.23
C THR A 169 -7.03 -4.64 6.52
N SER A 170 -6.80 -3.32 6.55
CA SER A 170 -6.42 -2.57 7.75
C SER A 170 -7.46 -2.70 8.85
N ARG A 171 -8.75 -2.56 8.51
CA ARG A 171 -9.86 -2.76 9.45
C ARG A 171 -9.93 -4.20 9.98
N ILE A 172 -9.85 -5.21 9.11
CA ILE A 172 -9.83 -6.63 9.49
C ILE A 172 -8.64 -6.92 10.42
N HIS A 173 -7.47 -6.38 10.09
CA HIS A 173 -6.26 -6.50 10.89
C HIS A 173 -6.45 -5.95 12.31
N THR A 174 -7.00 -4.73 12.43
CA THR A 174 -7.27 -4.07 13.72
C THR A 174 -8.31 -4.83 14.54
N LYS A 175 -9.37 -5.34 13.91
CA LYS A 175 -10.38 -6.18 14.57
C LYS A 175 -9.89 -7.60 14.88
N ASN A 176 -8.80 -8.03 14.25
CA ASN A 176 -8.30 -9.40 14.25
C ASN A 176 -9.36 -10.45 13.88
N LYS A 177 -10.30 -10.10 13.00
CA LYS A 177 -11.40 -10.97 12.59
C LYS A 177 -11.97 -10.50 11.26
N LEU A 178 -12.32 -11.46 10.39
CA LEU A 178 -13.09 -11.20 9.18
C LEU A 178 -14.59 -11.32 9.48
N GLU A 179 -15.36 -10.28 9.16
CA GLU A 179 -16.81 -10.24 9.30
C GLU A 179 -17.53 -10.34 7.95
N GLN A 180 -18.81 -10.71 7.96
CA GLN A 180 -19.61 -10.82 6.73
C GLN A 180 -19.69 -9.48 5.97
N ASN A 181 -19.69 -8.35 6.68
CA ASN A 181 -19.67 -7.03 6.04
C ASN A 181 -18.35 -6.77 5.29
N ASP A 182 -17.22 -7.24 5.82
CA ASP A 182 -15.93 -7.11 5.14
C ASP A 182 -15.91 -7.89 3.82
N THR A 183 -16.46 -9.10 3.82
CA THR A 183 -16.60 -9.91 2.59
C THR A 183 -17.46 -9.20 1.54
N LYS A 184 -18.59 -8.62 1.95
CA LYS A 184 -19.47 -7.84 1.06
C LYS A 184 -18.77 -6.61 0.49
N GLU A 185 -17.99 -5.91 1.30
CA GLU A 185 -17.22 -4.74 0.84
C GLU A 185 -16.10 -5.11 -0.12
N ILE A 186 -15.43 -6.25 0.08
CA ILE A 186 -14.41 -6.78 -0.84
C ILE A 186 -15.03 -7.11 -2.20
N GLU A 187 -16.16 -7.82 -2.20
CA GLU A 187 -16.89 -8.18 -3.42
C GLU A 187 -17.37 -6.93 -4.17
N LYS A 188 -17.97 -5.98 -3.44
CA LYS A 188 -18.41 -4.71 -4.01
C LYS A 188 -17.24 -3.94 -4.63
N ALA A 189 -16.10 -3.85 -3.94
CA ALA A 189 -14.93 -3.15 -4.47
C ALA A 189 -14.43 -3.78 -5.78
N TYR A 190 -14.48 -5.11 -5.92
CA TYR A 190 -14.12 -5.81 -7.14
C TYR A 190 -15.11 -5.57 -8.28
N GLU A 191 -16.41 -5.72 -8.03
CA GLU A 191 -17.43 -5.50 -9.08
C GLU A 191 -17.44 -4.06 -9.58
N GLU A 192 -17.16 -3.08 -8.71
CA GLU A 192 -16.99 -1.67 -9.10
C GLU A 192 -15.72 -1.40 -9.93
N ALA A 193 -14.72 -2.27 -9.88
CA ALA A 193 -13.47 -2.11 -10.64
C ALA A 193 -13.45 -2.94 -11.92
N LYS A 194 -14.24 -4.01 -11.97
CA LYS A 194 -14.35 -4.95 -13.09
C LYS A 194 -15.01 -4.28 -14.30
N GLY A 195 -14.48 -4.53 -15.50
CA GLY A 195 -15.03 -3.96 -16.73
C GLY A 195 -14.62 -2.50 -16.98
N HIS A 196 -13.81 -1.91 -16.09
CA HIS A 196 -13.22 -0.59 -16.27
C HIS A 196 -11.85 -0.63 -16.97
N GLY A 197 -11.56 -1.70 -17.72
CA GLY A 197 -10.41 -1.76 -18.63
C GLY A 197 -9.08 -2.20 -18.03
N ILE A 198 -8.98 -2.38 -16.70
CA ILE A 198 -7.75 -2.83 -16.02
C ILE A 198 -7.20 -4.14 -16.63
N GLU A 199 -8.11 -5.05 -16.97
CA GLU A 199 -7.83 -6.35 -17.58
C GLU A 199 -7.15 -6.30 -18.96
N ASN A 200 -7.26 -5.17 -19.67
CA ASN A 200 -6.73 -5.02 -21.03
C ASN A 200 -5.24 -4.64 -21.04
N HIS A 201 -4.68 -4.29 -19.88
CA HIS A 201 -3.30 -3.80 -19.78
C HIS A 201 -2.30 -4.93 -19.56
N ARG A 202 -1.21 -4.93 -20.35
CA ARG A 202 -0.15 -5.95 -20.25
C ARG A 202 0.43 -5.98 -18.83
N GLY A 203 0.60 -7.18 -18.28
CA GLY A 203 1.13 -7.40 -16.93
C GLY A 203 0.10 -7.17 -15.81
N ALA A 204 -1.12 -6.73 -16.12
CA ALA A 204 -2.10 -6.40 -15.10
C ALA A 204 -2.68 -7.62 -14.39
N ASN A 205 -2.76 -8.79 -15.03
CA ASN A 205 -3.40 -10.05 -14.55
C ASN A 205 -4.38 -9.82 -13.38
N PHE A 206 -5.35 -8.92 -13.63
CA PHE A 206 -6.05 -8.23 -12.56
C PHE A 206 -6.85 -9.21 -11.70
N LYS A 207 -7.55 -10.13 -12.38
CA LYS A 207 -8.27 -11.23 -11.77
C LYS A 207 -7.36 -12.12 -10.93
N GLY A 208 -6.16 -12.45 -11.44
CA GLY A 208 -5.19 -13.26 -10.70
C GLY A 208 -4.64 -12.57 -9.45
N LYS A 209 -4.39 -11.26 -9.52
CA LYS A 209 -3.95 -10.47 -8.35
C LYS A 209 -5.04 -10.38 -7.28
N PHE A 210 -6.28 -10.10 -7.69
CA PHE A 210 -7.42 -10.08 -6.79
C PHE A 210 -7.67 -11.46 -6.15
N TYR A 211 -7.61 -12.54 -6.92
CA TYR A 211 -7.72 -13.90 -6.40
C TYR A 211 -6.64 -14.23 -5.37
N ASN A 212 -5.38 -13.86 -5.64
CA ASN A 212 -4.29 -14.06 -4.70
C ASN A 212 -4.50 -13.31 -3.38
N PHE A 213 -5.08 -12.10 -3.44
CA PHE A 213 -5.50 -11.36 -2.25
C PHE A 213 -6.56 -12.11 -1.45
N CYS A 214 -7.67 -12.52 -2.07
CA CYS A 214 -8.73 -13.27 -1.39
C CYS A 214 -8.21 -14.57 -0.76
N ARG A 215 -7.30 -15.26 -1.45
CA ARG A 215 -6.64 -16.48 -0.95
C ARG A 215 -5.76 -16.19 0.27
N ALA A 216 -4.93 -15.15 0.23
CA ALA A 216 -4.07 -14.79 1.36
C ALA A 216 -4.91 -14.38 2.58
N LEU A 217 -5.96 -13.59 2.35
CA LEU A 217 -6.88 -13.15 3.41
C LEU A 217 -7.58 -14.34 4.10
N SER A 218 -8.06 -15.33 3.32
CA SER A 218 -8.75 -16.49 3.88
C SER A 218 -7.82 -17.40 4.70
N CYS A 219 -6.58 -17.59 4.24
CA CYS A 219 -5.57 -18.34 4.99
C CYS A 219 -5.27 -17.71 6.36
N VAL A 220 -5.33 -16.39 6.48
CA VAL A 220 -4.97 -15.68 7.72
C VAL A 220 -6.16 -15.49 8.65
N PHE A 221 -7.37 -15.25 8.11
CA PHE A 221 -8.52 -14.78 8.92
C PHE A 221 -9.76 -15.68 8.91
N LEU A 222 -9.81 -16.76 8.10
CA LEU A 222 -11.02 -17.59 7.97
C LEU A 222 -10.94 -19.02 8.54
N VAL A 223 -9.84 -19.77 8.43
CA VAL A 223 -9.91 -21.23 8.69
C VAL A 223 -8.81 -21.79 9.63
N PRO A 224 -9.19 -22.61 10.65
CA PRO A 224 -8.27 -23.55 11.28
C PRO A 224 -7.94 -24.69 10.30
N ILE A 225 -6.71 -24.68 9.78
CA ILE A 225 -5.85 -25.68 9.10
C ILE A 225 -6.44 -27.07 8.71
N ALA A 226 -7.34 -27.69 9.49
CA ALA A 226 -7.80 -29.07 9.30
C ALA A 226 -8.65 -29.33 8.04
N TYR A 227 -9.46 -28.36 7.58
CA TYR A 227 -10.33 -28.57 6.41
C TYR A 227 -9.54 -28.61 5.09
N TYR A 228 -8.50 -27.78 4.96
CA TYR A 228 -7.67 -27.69 3.75
C TYR A 228 -6.56 -28.75 3.69
N ALA A 229 -6.15 -29.30 4.83
CA ALA A 229 -5.26 -30.46 4.89
C ALA A 229 -5.89 -31.73 4.28
N HIS A 230 -7.22 -31.82 4.25
CA HIS A 230 -7.91 -33.02 3.77
C HIS A 230 -8.09 -33.10 2.24
N LYS A 231 -7.98 -31.98 1.49
CA LYS A 231 -8.27 -31.94 0.03
C LYS A 231 -7.11 -31.68 -0.92
N GLY A 232 -5.87 -31.69 -0.45
CA GLY A 232 -4.70 -31.92 -1.30
C GLY A 232 -4.28 -30.76 -2.22
N THR A 233 -3.01 -30.38 -2.10
CA THR A 233 -2.20 -29.54 -3.02
C THR A 233 -2.49 -28.02 -3.05
N VAL A 234 -2.04 -27.35 -1.98
CA VAL A 234 -1.86 -25.87 -1.90
C VAL A 234 -0.67 -25.38 -2.74
N TRP A 235 0.11 -26.26 -3.34
CA TRP A 235 1.37 -25.92 -3.99
C TRP A 235 1.55 -26.75 -5.25
N THR A 236 1.06 -26.27 -6.40
CA THR A 236 1.68 -26.48 -7.73
C THR A 236 0.80 -25.91 -8.85
N THR A 237 1.24 -24.79 -9.43
CA THR A 237 1.31 -24.60 -10.89
C THR A 237 0.06 -24.76 -11.77
N THR A 238 -1.16 -24.51 -11.32
CA THR A 238 -2.31 -24.57 -12.23
C THR A 238 -2.60 -23.21 -12.86
N LYS A 239 -2.26 -23.08 -14.15
CA LYS A 239 -2.81 -22.06 -15.05
C LYS A 239 -4.34 -22.15 -15.01
N THR A 240 -5.00 -21.29 -14.25
CA THR A 240 -6.47 -21.18 -14.23
C THR A 240 -6.94 -20.67 -15.59
N LYS A 241 -7.47 -21.58 -16.41
CA LYS A 241 -7.85 -21.32 -17.80
C LYS A 241 -9.36 -21.32 -18.05
N THR A 242 -10.22 -21.70 -17.10
CA THR A 242 -11.66 -21.86 -17.40
C THR A 242 -12.61 -21.34 -16.32
N GLN A 243 -13.78 -20.87 -16.78
CA GLN A 243 -14.91 -20.39 -15.97
C GLN A 243 -15.42 -21.43 -14.95
N LYS A 244 -15.30 -22.71 -15.29
CA LYS A 244 -15.66 -23.86 -14.44
C LYS A 244 -14.85 -23.95 -13.15
N ASP A 245 -13.61 -23.43 -13.15
CA ASP A 245 -12.76 -23.37 -11.95
C ASP A 245 -13.24 -22.31 -10.95
N VAL A 246 -13.97 -21.30 -11.45
CA VAL A 246 -14.58 -20.23 -10.66
C VAL A 246 -15.94 -20.70 -10.10
N GLU A 247 -16.73 -21.41 -10.88
CA GLU A 247 -18.05 -21.94 -10.48
C GLU A 247 -17.94 -22.94 -9.31
N ASN A 248 -16.94 -23.83 -9.33
CA ASN A 248 -16.71 -24.79 -8.24
C ASN A 248 -16.33 -24.13 -6.89
N SER A 249 -15.86 -22.88 -6.90
CA SER A 249 -15.56 -22.14 -5.66
C SER A 249 -16.80 -21.53 -5.02
N GLN A 250 -17.79 -21.16 -5.83
CA GLN A 250 -19.07 -20.63 -5.34
C GLN A 250 -19.94 -21.75 -4.76
N ASP A 251 -19.90 -22.95 -5.34
CA ASP A 251 -20.60 -24.14 -4.83
C ASP A 251 -20.07 -24.56 -3.45
N ALA A 252 -18.76 -24.45 -3.21
CA ALA A 252 -18.16 -24.71 -1.91
C ALA A 252 -18.55 -23.68 -0.83
N ILE A 253 -18.75 -22.42 -1.23
CA ILE A 253 -19.28 -21.37 -0.33
C ILE A 253 -20.75 -21.66 -0.01
N ASN A 254 -21.53 -22.10 -1.00
CA ASN A 254 -22.95 -22.43 -0.83
C ASN A 254 -23.15 -23.66 0.07
N GLU A 255 -22.37 -24.74 -0.09
CA GLU A 255 -22.42 -25.93 0.79
C GLU A 255 -22.10 -25.58 2.25
N PHE A 256 -21.10 -24.72 2.47
CA PHE A 256 -20.74 -24.28 3.82
C PHE A 256 -21.85 -23.42 4.45
N GLN A 257 -22.46 -22.50 3.70
CA GLN A 257 -23.58 -21.70 4.19
C GLN A 257 -24.81 -22.55 4.53
N GLN A 258 -25.11 -23.58 3.74
CA GLN A 258 -26.21 -24.52 4.02
C GLN A 258 -25.96 -25.39 5.26
N SER A 259 -24.70 -25.64 5.63
CA SER A 259 -24.38 -26.43 6.83
C SER A 259 -24.79 -25.74 8.14
N PHE A 260 -24.91 -24.42 8.16
CA PHE A 260 -25.43 -23.65 9.30
C PHE A 260 -26.96 -23.55 9.34
N GLN A 261 -27.65 -23.95 8.27
CA GLN A 261 -29.13 -23.98 8.22
C GLN A 261 -29.71 -25.34 8.64
N LYS A 262 -28.87 -26.35 8.87
CA LYS A 262 -29.25 -27.71 9.30
C LYS A 262 -28.99 -27.98 10.79
N GLN A 263 -28.81 -26.93 11.59
CA GLN A 263 -28.86 -26.97 13.05
C GLN A 263 -30.19 -26.41 13.53
#